data_AF-A0A519ERE2-F1
#
_entry.id   AF-A0A519ERE2-F1
#
_cell.length_a   1.000
_cell.length_b   1.000
_cell.length_c   1.000
_cell.angle_alpha   90.00
_cell.angle_beta   90.00
_cell.angle_gamma   90.00
#
_symmetry.space_group_name_H-M   'P 1'
#
loop_
_entity.id
_entity.type
_entity.pdbx_description
1 polymer ?
#
loop_
_entity_poly.entity_id
_entity_poly.type
_entity_poly.pdbx_seq_one_letter_code
_entity_poly.pdbx_strand_id
1 'polypeptide(L)' 'RASPALWPAPKRGTLYSVAGADESEAFHAQNAAVRKAWGAKTVPVCELLPGLNHFSIVEALADPAHALHHHAMALLNA' A
#
# COMPACT_ATOMS: atom_id res chain seq x y z
N ARG A 1 7.96 1.42 19.87
CA ARG A 1 7.55 0.58 18.72
C ARG A 1 6.59 1.39 17.85
N ALA A 2 6.98 1.77 16.63
CA ALA A 2 6.20 2.67 15.78
C ALA A 2 5.57 2.00 14.55
N SER A 3 5.94 0.76 14.21
CA SER A 3 5.39 0.08 13.03
C SER A 3 4.00 -0.50 13.32
N PRO A 4 2.98 -0.21 12.47
CA PRO A 4 1.66 -0.82 12.58
C PRO A 4 1.67 -2.34 12.46
N ALA A 5 2.64 -2.92 11.73
CA ALA A 5 2.78 -4.37 11.61
C ALA A 5 3.04 -5.08 12.96
N LEU A 6 3.43 -4.33 14.00
CA LEU A 6 3.61 -4.84 15.36
C LEU A 6 2.35 -4.73 16.23
N TRP A 7 1.25 -4.22 15.67
CA TRP A 7 -0.05 -4.07 16.32
C TRP A 7 -1.04 -5.14 15.81
N PRO A 8 -2.09 -5.46 16.59
CA PRO A 8 -3.18 -6.30 16.10
C PRO A 8 -3.80 -5.71 14.84
N ALA A 9 -4.19 -6.58 13.90
CA ALA A 9 -4.93 -6.14 12.72
C ALA A 9 -6.23 -5.43 13.13
N PRO A 10 -6.61 -4.33 12.45
CA PRO A 10 -7.86 -3.64 12.74
C PRO A 10 -9.06 -4.57 12.50
N LYS A 11 -10.06 -4.50 13.39
CA LYS A 11 -11.29 -5.31 13.31
C LYS A 11 -12.22 -4.89 12.16
N ARG A 12 -12.04 -3.69 11.62
CA ARG A 12 -12.86 -3.08 10.57
C ARG A 12 -11.98 -2.28 9.63
N GLY A 13 -12.44 -2.14 8.40
CA GLY A 13 -11.74 -1.42 7.34
C GLY A 13 -10.76 -2.31 6.59
N THR A 14 -10.20 -1.71 5.55
CA THR A 14 -9.37 -2.35 4.55
C THR A 14 -8.16 -1.47 4.31
N LEU A 15 -6.96 -2.05 4.26
CA LEU A 15 -5.73 -1.33 3.91
C LEU A 15 -5.26 -1.78 2.52
N TYR A 16 -5.00 -0.83 1.63
CA TYR A 16 -4.23 -1.11 0.42
C TYR A 16 -2.80 -0.64 0.68
N SER A 17 -1.84 -1.55 0.57
CA SER A 17 -0.43 -1.26 0.81
C SER A 17 0.29 -1.23 -0.54
N VAL A 18 0.89 -0.10 -0.89
CA VAL A 18 1.61 0.07 -2.15
C VAL A 18 2.92 0.81 -1.88
N ALA A 19 3.95 0.49 -2.65
CA ALA A 19 5.20 1.24 -2.69
C ALA A 19 5.72 1.29 -4.13
N GLY A 20 6.57 2.25 -4.46
CA GLY A 20 7.28 2.29 -5.72
C GLY A 20 8.33 1.17 -5.80
N ALA A 21 8.43 0.52 -6.95
CA ALA A 21 9.44 -0.53 -7.17
C ALA A 21 10.87 0.02 -7.12
N ASP A 22 11.06 1.31 -7.40
CA ASP A 22 12.36 1.98 -7.37
C ASP A 22 12.68 2.62 -6.00
N GLU A 23 11.86 2.33 -4.97
CA GLU A 23 12.17 2.67 -3.59
C GLU A 23 13.20 1.71 -2.96
N SER A 24 13.75 2.08 -1.80
CA SER A 24 14.68 1.22 -1.08
C SER A 24 14.04 -0.09 -0.61
N GLU A 25 14.86 -1.13 -0.44
CA GLU A 25 14.44 -2.43 0.10
C GLU A 25 13.70 -2.32 1.44
N ALA A 26 14.00 -1.29 2.24
CA ALA A 26 13.31 -1.04 3.50
C ALA A 26 11.82 -0.72 3.31
N PHE A 27 11.44 -0.02 2.23
CA PHE A 27 10.04 0.22 1.88
C PHE A 27 9.36 -1.04 1.38
N HIS A 28 10.05 -1.85 0.57
CA HIS A 28 9.52 -3.14 0.10
C HIS A 28 9.27 -4.09 1.27
N ALA A 29 10.22 -4.18 2.19
CA ALA A 29 10.09 -4.99 3.40
C ALA A 29 8.93 -4.53 4.28
N GLN A 30 8.74 -3.21 4.46
CA GLN A 30 7.62 -2.65 5.22
C GLN A 30 6.27 -2.93 4.55
N ASN A 31 6.19 -2.76 3.22
CA ASN A 31 5.00 -3.04 2.42
C ASN A 31 4.57 -4.51 2.57
N ALA A 32 5.52 -5.45 2.47
CA ALA A 32 5.23 -6.87 2.66
C ALA A 32 4.92 -7.23 4.12
N ALA A 33 5.59 -6.59 5.09
CA ALA A 33 5.45 -6.89 6.50
C ALA A 33 4.02 -6.64 7.02
N VAL A 34 3.36 -5.57 6.60
CA VAL A 34 1.99 -5.27 7.07
C VAL A 34 0.98 -6.30 6.57
N ARG A 35 1.07 -6.72 5.29
CA ARG A 35 0.26 -7.83 4.75
C ARG A 35 0.54 -9.13 5.51
N LYS A 36 1.82 -9.44 5.76
CA LYS A 36 2.21 -10.66 6.48
C LYS A 36 1.63 -10.68 7.90
N ALA A 37 1.62 -9.54 8.57
CA ALA A 37 1.12 -9.42 9.94
C ALA A 37 -0.41 -9.43 10.02
N TRP A 38 -1.10 -8.74 9.11
CA TRP A 38 -2.55 -8.52 9.20
C TRP A 38 -3.37 -9.43 8.27
N GLY A 39 -2.72 -10.16 7.38
CA GLY A 39 -3.33 -11.13 6.49
C GLY A 39 -4.02 -10.50 5.27
N ALA A 40 -4.32 -11.36 4.29
CA ALA A 40 -4.84 -10.90 3.01
C ALA A 40 -6.26 -10.35 3.07
N LYS A 41 -7.04 -10.76 4.07
CA LYS A 41 -8.40 -10.24 4.28
C LYS A 41 -8.40 -8.76 4.67
N THR A 42 -7.47 -8.35 5.54
CA THR A 42 -7.40 -6.96 6.02
C THR A 42 -6.63 -6.06 5.04
N VAL A 43 -5.61 -6.60 4.37
CA VAL A 43 -4.75 -5.81 3.48
C VAL A 43 -4.87 -6.24 2.03
N PRO A 44 -6.05 -6.37 1.37
CA PRO A 44 -6.26 -7.11 0.11
C PRO A 44 -5.38 -6.73 -1.08
N VAL A 45 -4.80 -5.52 -1.11
CA VAL A 45 -3.80 -5.07 -2.10
C VAL A 45 -2.45 -4.86 -1.41
N CYS A 46 -1.38 -5.43 -1.96
CA CYS A 46 -0.01 -5.32 -1.46
C CYS A 46 0.97 -5.43 -2.64
N GLU A 47 1.40 -4.30 -3.17
CA GLU A 47 2.05 -4.23 -4.49
C GLU A 47 3.29 -3.34 -4.49
N LEU A 48 4.22 -3.63 -5.40
CA LEU A 48 5.31 -2.73 -5.80
C LEU A 48 5.02 -2.23 -7.21
N LEU A 49 4.90 -0.92 -7.37
CA LEU A 49 4.47 -0.29 -8.62
C LEU A 49 5.70 0.03 -9.50
N PRO A 50 5.85 -0.59 -10.68
CA PRO A 50 7.04 -0.43 -11.53
C PRO A 50 7.26 1.01 -11.98
N GLY A 51 8.52 1.45 -12.03
CA GLY A 51 8.90 2.78 -12.51
C GLY A 51 8.51 3.95 -11.60
N LEU A 52 8.03 3.65 -10.39
CA LEU A 52 7.73 4.66 -9.38
C LEU A 52 8.77 4.62 -8.26
N ASN A 53 9.15 5.81 -7.82
CA ASN A 53 9.94 6.03 -6.61
C ASN A 53 9.06 6.69 -5.53
N HIS A 54 9.69 6.99 -4.38
CA HIS A 54 9.01 7.53 -3.21
C HIS A 54 8.28 8.87 -3.45
N PHE A 55 8.73 9.65 -4.43
CA PHE A 55 8.14 10.93 -4.79
C PHE A 55 7.13 10.80 -5.93
N SER A 56 7.48 10.09 -7.00
CA SER A 56 6.62 9.98 -8.19
C SER A 56 5.34 9.16 -7.93
N ILE A 57 5.31 8.32 -6.90
CA ILE A 57 4.08 7.63 -6.48
C ILE A 57 2.96 8.59 -6.07
N VAL A 58 3.28 9.81 -5.61
CA VAL A 58 2.29 10.82 -5.28
C VAL A 58 1.63 11.39 -6.54
N GLU A 59 2.40 11.56 -7.62
CA GLU A 59 1.87 11.96 -8.93
C GLU A 59 0.95 10.87 -9.49
N ALA A 60 1.37 9.61 -9.37
CA ALA A 60 0.57 8.45 -9.77
C ALA A 60 -0.73 8.28 -8.97
N LEU A 61 -0.82 8.80 -7.74
CA LEU A 61 -2.06 8.87 -6.98
C LEU A 61 -3.02 9.94 -7.54
N ALA A 62 -2.47 11.04 -8.04
CA ALA A 62 -3.23 12.15 -8.60
C ALA A 62 -3.66 11.93 -10.07
N ASP A 63 -2.99 11.02 -10.80
CA ASP A 63 -3.28 10.70 -12.20
C ASP A 63 -4.49 9.77 -12.34
N PRO A 64 -5.64 10.23 -12.91
CA PRO A 64 -6.81 9.39 -13.09
C PRO A 64 -6.61 8.20 -14.02
N ALA A 65 -5.58 8.19 -14.86
CA ALA A 65 -5.28 7.05 -15.73
C ALA A 65 -4.47 5.95 -15.01
N HIS A 66 -3.86 6.25 -13.87
CA HIS A 66 -2.96 5.34 -13.19
C HIS A 66 -3.70 4.38 -12.24
N ALA A 67 -3.22 3.13 -12.15
CA ALA A 67 -3.84 2.09 -11.32
C ALA A 67 -3.95 2.48 -9.83
N LEU A 68 -2.95 3.20 -9.31
CA LEU A 68 -2.96 3.71 -7.93
C LEU A 68 -4.15 4.65 -7.66
N HIS A 69 -4.49 5.52 -8.62
CA HIS A 69 -5.67 6.37 -8.48
C HIS A 69 -6.95 5.54 -8.43
N HIS A 70 -7.09 4.55 -9.31
CA HIS A 70 -8.24 3.64 -9.29
C HIS A 70 -8.36 2.87 -7.97
N HIS A 71 -7.25 2.45 -7.37
CA HIS A 71 -7.22 1.85 -6.04
C HIS A 71 -7.75 2.79 -4.95
N ALA A 72 -7.32 4.06 -4.96
CA ALA A 72 -7.82 5.05 -4.01
C ALA A 72 -9.33 5.28 -4.19
N MET A 73 -9.81 5.40 -5.42
CA MET A 73 -11.23 5.55 -5.71
C MET A 73 -12.05 4.31 -5.32
N ALA A 74 -11.50 3.11 -5.46
CA ALA A 74 -12.16 1.89 -4.99
C ALA A 74 -12.39 1.90 -3.47
N LEU A 75 -11.42 2.39 -2.69
CA LEU A 75 -11.56 2.51 -1.23
C LEU A 75 -12.62 3.52 -0.79
N LEU A 76 -12.85 4.58 -1.56
CA LEU A 76 -13.88 5.58 -1.27
C LEU A 76 -15.30 5.09 -1.58
N ASN A 77 -15.43 4.11 -2.47
CA ASN A 77 -16.70 3.55 -2.90
C ASN A 77 -17.04 2.20 -2.24
N ALA A 78 -16.24 1.77 -1.25
CA ALA A 78 -16.32 0.45 -0.59
C ALA A 78 -17.26 0.40 0.62
#